data_AF-A0A2X3HHE3-F1
#
_entry.id   AF-A0A2X3HHE3-F1
#
_cell.length_a   1.000
_cell.length_b   1.000
_cell.length_c   1.000
_cell.angle_alpha   90.00
_cell.angle_beta   90.00
_cell.angle_gamma   90.00
#
_symmetry.space_group_name_H-M   'P 1'
#
loop_
_entity.id
_entity.type
_entity.pdbx_description
1 polymer ?
#
loop_
_entity_poly.entity_id
_entity_poly.type
_entity_poly.pdbx_seq_one_letter_code
_entity_poly.pdbx_strand_id
1 'polypeptide(L)'
;MRRRFCSTRRPAPGSRPGCRCRSSAEGNIAGRIILLEPRRLAARNVAQRLAELLGEKPGETVGFRMRAETCVGPQTRLEVVTEGILTRA
;
A
#
# COMPACT_ATOMS: atom_id res chain seq x y z
N MET A 1 -19.18 -6.89 27.98
CA MET A 1 -20.16 -5.78 27.98
C MET A 1 -19.53 -4.51 28.56
N ARG A 2 -18.75 -3.73 27.79
CA ARG A 2 -18.32 -2.37 28.17
C ARG A 2 -18.28 -1.48 26.95
N ARG A 3 -19.33 -0.67 26.82
CA ARG A 3 -19.63 0.27 25.74
C ARG A 3 -18.59 1.39 25.74
N ARG A 4 -17.87 1.56 24.63
CA ARG A 4 -17.00 2.71 24.38
C ARG A 4 -17.86 3.84 23.81
N PHE A 5 -18.19 4.79 24.66
CA PHE A 5 -18.93 6.00 24.32
C PHE A 5 -17.98 6.96 23.61
N CYS A 6 -18.23 7.20 22.32
CA CYS A 6 -17.54 8.21 21.53
C CYS A 6 -17.94 9.59 22.06
N SER A 7 -17.10 10.19 22.91
CA SER A 7 -17.28 11.57 23.33
C SER A 7 -16.94 12.49 22.15
N THR A 8 -17.99 12.94 21.46
CA THR A 8 -17.97 14.09 20.55
C THR A 8 -17.42 15.32 21.28
N ARG A 9 -16.11 15.55 21.22
CA ARG A 9 -15.56 16.89 21.45
C ARG A 9 -15.80 17.69 20.16
N ARG A 10 -16.69 18.68 20.28
CA ARG A 10 -16.99 19.67 19.23
C ARG A 10 -15.70 20.25 18.64
N PRO A 11 -15.60 20.44 17.32
CA PRO A 11 -14.51 21.19 16.73
C PRO A 11 -14.72 22.70 16.97
N ALA A 12 -13.62 23.42 17.21
CA ALA A 12 -13.60 24.89 17.27
C ALA A 12 -13.72 25.49 15.85
N PRO A 13 -14.41 26.63 15.66
CA PRO A 13 -14.53 27.24 14.34
C PRO A 13 -13.22 27.93 13.95
N GLY A 14 -12.66 27.59 12.79
CA GLY A 14 -11.55 28.34 12.18
C GLY A 14 -10.28 27.57 11.79
N SER A 15 -10.28 26.24 11.73
CA SER A 15 -9.10 25.48 11.26
C SER A 15 -9.45 24.49 10.13
N ARG A 16 -8.66 24.58 9.06
CA ARG A 16 -8.76 23.94 7.74
C ARG A 16 -9.19 22.46 7.82
N PRO A 17 -9.96 21.93 6.85
CA PRO A 17 -10.36 20.52 6.81
C PRO A 17 -9.16 19.62 6.49
N GLY A 18 -8.31 19.37 7.50
CA GLY A 18 -7.28 18.35 7.47
C GLY A 18 -7.88 17.02 7.89
N CYS A 19 -8.35 16.24 6.91
CA CYS A 19 -8.83 14.89 7.10
C CYS A 19 -7.72 14.03 7.71
N ARG A 20 -7.77 13.79 9.02
CA ARG A 20 -6.75 13.07 9.77
C ARG A 20 -7.15 11.60 9.88
N CYS A 21 -6.95 10.85 8.80
CA CYS A 21 -7.09 9.40 8.81
C CYS A 21 -5.93 8.82 9.65
N ARG A 22 -6.26 8.23 10.80
CA ARG A 22 -5.30 7.49 11.62
C ARG A 22 -5.17 6.09 11.04
N SER A 23 -4.18 5.87 10.18
CA SER A 23 -3.85 4.53 9.67
C SER A 23 -2.95 3.80 10.68
N SER A 24 -3.58 3.03 11.56
CA SER A 24 -2.90 1.95 12.27
C SER A 24 -3.03 0.69 11.41
N ALA A 25 -1.92 0.25 10.82
CA ALA A 25 -1.81 -1.00 10.08
C ALA A 25 -0.58 -1.76 10.60
N GLU A 26 -0.70 -2.33 11.79
CA GLU A 26 0.28 -3.27 12.32
C GLU A 26 -0.24 -4.69 12.04
N GLY A 27 0.14 -5.21 10.88
CA GLY A 27 -0.01 -6.61 10.53
C GLY A 27 1.38 -7.15 10.20
N ASN A 28 2.01 -7.84 11.15
CA ASN A 28 3.28 -8.51 10.91
C ASN A 28 3.01 -9.84 10.18
N ILE A 29 3.13 -9.82 8.86
CA ILE A 29 2.96 -11.00 8.01
C ILE A 29 4.36 -11.49 7.62
N ALA A 30 4.74 -12.66 8.13
CA ALA A 30 6.02 -13.29 7.79
C ALA A 30 5.88 -14.04 6.45
N GLY A 31 6.27 -13.39 5.35
CA GLY A 31 6.27 -13.97 4.01
C GLY A 31 6.52 -12.93 2.92
N ARG A 32 6.55 -13.36 1.65
CA ARG A 32 6.45 -12.45 0.50
C ARG A 32 4.97 -12.16 0.24
N ILE A 33 4.64 -10.87 0.12
CA ILE A 33 3.28 -10.40 -0.09
C ILE A 33 3.10 -10.13 -1.58
N ILE A 34 2.11 -10.76 -2.20
CA ILE A 34 1.74 -10.50 -3.59
C ILE A 34 0.43 -9.72 -3.58
N LEU A 35 0.45 -8.52 -4.17
CA LEU A 35 -0.73 -7.68 -4.33
C LEU A 35 -1.20 -7.76 -5.78
N LEU A 36 -2.39 -8.29 -6.01
CA LEU A 36 -3.02 -8.31 -7.32
C LEU A 36 -3.76 -7.01 -7.57
N GLU A 37 -3.41 -6.31 -8.64
CA GLU A 37 -4.10 -5.09 -9.05
C GLU A 37 -4.34 -5.11 -10.58
N PRO A 38 -5.60 -5.14 -11.08
CA PRO A 38 -5.90 -5.26 -12.51
C PRO A 38 -5.54 -4.00 -13.31
N ARG A 39 -5.45 -2.84 -12.65
CA ARG A 39 -5.13 -1.56 -13.29
C ARG A 39 -3.63 -1.27 -13.21
N ARG A 40 -2.94 -1.27 -14.35
CA ARG A 40 -1.51 -0.96 -14.46
C ARG A 40 -1.08 0.31 -13.74
N LEU A 41 -1.81 1.42 -13.95
CA LEU A 41 -1.45 2.70 -13.35
C LEU A 41 -1.60 2.66 -11.82
N ALA A 42 -2.63 1.97 -11.32
CA ALA A 42 -2.82 1.78 -9.90
C ALA A 42 -1.72 0.90 -9.31
N ALA A 43 -1.36 -0.21 -9.98
CA ALA A 43 -0.29 -1.10 -9.55
C ALA A 43 1.05 -0.35 -9.38
N ARG A 44 1.42 0.46 -10.38
CA ARG A 44 2.62 1.29 -10.32
C ARG A 44 2.54 2.33 -9.21
N ASN A 45 1.44 3.07 -9.12
CA ASN A 45 1.27 4.11 -8.10
C ASN A 45 1.30 3.54 -6.68
N VAL A 46 0.71 2.35 -6.46
CA VAL A 46 0.74 1.66 -5.17
C VAL A 46 2.17 1.24 -4.83
N ALA A 47 2.88 0.58 -5.75
CA ALA A 47 4.26 0.18 -5.51
C ALA A 47 5.18 1.39 -5.25
N GLN A 48 5.02 2.46 -6.02
CA GLN A 48 5.76 3.71 -5.83
C GLN A 48 5.44 4.35 -4.48
N ARG A 49 4.15 4.48 -4.13
CA ARG A 49 3.72 5.06 -2.85
C ARG A 49 4.23 4.24 -1.67
N LEU A 50 4.20 2.91 -1.77
CA LEU A 50 4.71 2.02 -0.73
C LEU A 50 6.24 2.11 -0.58
N ALA A 51 6.97 2.22 -1.68
CA ALA A 51 8.42 2.46 -1.65
C ALA A 51 8.75 3.83 -1.02
N GLU A 52 8.01 4.89 -1.39
CA GLU A 52 8.15 6.23 -0.79
C GLU A 52 7.87 6.24 0.71
N LEU A 53 6.87 5.47 1.17
CA LEU A 53 6.57 5.33 2.61
C LEU A 53 7.69 4.64 3.38
N LEU A 54 8.47 3.77 2.72
CA LEU A 54 9.64 3.11 3.27
C LEU A 54 10.93 3.94 3.08
N GLY A 55 10.89 5.01 2.29
CA GLY A 55 12.07 5.81 1.94
C GLY A 55 13.00 5.15 0.92
N GLU A 56 12.53 4.12 0.22
CA GLU A 56 13.29 3.35 -0.78
C GLU A 56 12.77 3.61 -2.19
N LYS A 57 13.50 3.09 -3.20
CA LYS A 57 13.05 3.10 -4.59
C LYS A 57 12.25 1.82 -4.91
N PRO A 58 11.28 1.89 -5.84
CA PRO A 58 10.64 0.68 -6.35
C PRO A 58 11.69 -0.26 -6.96
N GLY A 59 11.68 -1.52 -6.54
CA GLY A 59 12.66 -2.54 -6.90
C GLY A 59 13.52 -3.05 -5.74
N GLU A 60 13.54 -2.34 -4.59
CA GLU A 60 14.18 -2.84 -3.36
C GLU A 60 13.19 -3.65 -2.53
N THR A 61 12.68 -3.15 -1.39
CA THR A 61 11.71 -3.89 -0.56
C THR A 61 10.36 -4.06 -1.24
N VAL A 62 9.94 -3.08 -2.05
CA VAL A 62 8.67 -3.09 -2.80
C VAL A 62 8.95 -3.07 -4.29
N GLY A 63 8.38 -4.01 -5.03
CA GLY A 63 8.51 -4.13 -6.47
C GLY A 63 7.17 -4.36 -7.15
N PHE A 64 7.17 -4.33 -8.47
CA PHE A 64 5.98 -4.63 -9.27
C PHE A 64 6.34 -5.39 -10.54
N ARG A 65 5.39 -6.20 -11.00
CA ARG A 65 5.50 -6.96 -12.23
C ARG A 65 4.25 -6.77 -13.08
N MET A 66 4.45 -6.23 -14.28
CA MET A 66 3.44 -5.99 -15.29
C MET A 66 3.91 -6.54 -16.63
N ARG A 67 2.98 -6.83 -17.55
CA ARG A 67 3.35 -7.34 -18.89
C ARG A 67 4.35 -6.44 -19.63
N ALA A 68 4.28 -5.13 -19.39
CA ALA A 68 5.11 -4.14 -20.07
C ALA A 68 6.37 -3.74 -19.30
N GLU A 69 6.43 -4.01 -17.99
CA GLU A 69 7.47 -3.46 -17.12
C GLU A 69 7.63 -4.33 -15.86
N THR A 70 8.87 -4.62 -15.50
CA THR A 70 9.20 -5.43 -14.33
C THR A 70 10.26 -4.70 -13.52
N CYS A 71 9.91 -4.33 -12.29
CA CYS A 71 10.79 -3.66 -11.35
C CYS A 71 10.79 -4.46 -10.05
N VAL A 72 11.57 -5.54 -10.02
CA VAL A 72 11.75 -6.42 -8.86
C VAL A 72 13.23 -6.70 -8.67
N GLY A 73 13.68 -6.73 -7.42
CA GLY A 73 15.05 -7.01 -7.04
C GLY A 73 15.15 -8.23 -6.11
N PRO A 74 16.38 -8.63 -5.73
CA PRO A 74 16.59 -9.79 -4.86
C PRO A 74 16.08 -9.59 -3.42
N GLN A 75 15.92 -8.34 -2.98
CA GLN A 75 15.42 -7.99 -1.64
C GLN A 75 13.91 -7.73 -1.60
N THR A 76 13.20 -7.88 -2.72
CA THR A 76 11.77 -7.56 -2.79
C THR A 76 10.93 -8.50 -1.92
N ARG A 77 10.16 -7.89 -1.01
CA ARG A 77 9.24 -8.57 -0.09
C ARG A 77 7.77 -8.35 -0.47
N LEU A 78 7.46 -7.23 -1.12
CA LEU A 78 6.12 -6.93 -1.61
C LEU A 78 6.14 -6.79 -3.13
N GLU A 79 5.41 -7.64 -3.83
CA GLU A 79 5.29 -7.64 -5.28
C GLU A 79 3.87 -7.27 -5.71
N VAL A 80 3.72 -6.15 -6.41
CA VAL A 80 2.44 -5.77 -7.02
C VAL A 80 2.37 -6.33 -8.43
N VAL A 81 1.45 -7.24 -8.68
CA VAL A 81 1.30 -7.93 -9.96
C VAL A 81 -0.01 -7.54 -10.64
N THR A 82 0.03 -7.36 -11.95
CA THR A 82 -1.19 -7.19 -12.74
C THR A 82 -1.72 -8.54 -13.21
N GLU A 83 -3.05 -8.66 -13.32
CA GLU A 83 -3.78 -9.89 -13.68
C GLU A 83 -3.16 -10.65 -14.86
N GLY A 84 -2.68 -9.93 -15.88
CA GLY A 84 -2.09 -10.52 -17.08
C GLY A 84 -0.76 -11.27 -16.90
N ILE A 85 -0.15 -11.27 -15.71
CA ILE A 85 1.06 -12.05 -15.38
C ILE A 85 0.72 -13.49 -14.97
N LEU A 86 -0.44 -13.73 -14.36
CA LEU A 86 -0.78 -15.04 -13.77
C LEU A 86 -1.34 -16.05 -14.77
N THR A 87 -1.70 -15.62 -15.98
CA THR A 87 -2.34 -16.50 -16.99
C THR A 87 -1.36 -17.33 -17.82
N ARG A 88 -0.06 -17.35 -17.50
CA ARG A 88 0.92 -18.17 -18.20
C ARG A 88 1.84 -18.89 -17.20
N ALA A 89 1.30 -19.96 -16.62
CA ALA A 89 2.03 -21.04 -15.97
C ALA A 89 1.48 -22.36 -16.52
#